data_AF-A0A8T5TDT9-F1
#
_entry.id   AF-A0A8T5TDT9-F1
#
_cell.length_a   1.000
_cell.length_b   1.000
_cell.length_c   1.000
_cell.angle_alpha   90.00
_cell.angle_beta   90.00
_cell.angle_gamma   90.00
#
_symmetry.space_group_name_H-M   'P 1'
#
loop_
_entity.id
_entity.type
_entity.pdbx_description
1 polymer ?
#
loop_
_entity_poly.entity_id
_entity_poly.type
_entity_poly.pdbx_seq_one_letter_code
_entity_poly.pdbx_strand_id
1 'polypeptide(L)'
;MESRQQKHKFGDIKVALFKTDFEALIYFIIIGVAIFLINKIISSIVGRIKKIPLKEKIIIKFFLKIISIFVIIFFIIESFPIFSYIPPEFVAILTSSISVAIAFASSGIFANLISGIVLMIIRPFDVGDLVKIQNDKGIIRSIGLTKTILETFDNILIEKSNSQISSSTIVNYTIKLGRRKSFEDFKKKILAPQDKGRLMIEETLGDMYLESELKEAYNKLPSKFYPKLYNYSFRMTFPYKRFRLIIEKIEELCLKYKDSGIFRLKPRFDIVDFGFKITIKFRVLTFSPQKIFDYQPKFAKEVYNIIYRYRTI
;
A
#
# COMPACT_ATOMS: atom_id res chain seq x y z
N MET A 1 -14.71 -20.97 76.13
CA MET A 1 -15.68 -19.86 76.18
C MET A 1 -15.06 -18.69 75.43
N GLU A 2 -15.08 -18.70 74.09
CA GLU A 2 -16.27 -18.44 73.29
C GLU A 2 -17.04 -17.24 73.84
N SER A 3 -17.41 -16.23 73.07
CA SER A 3 -17.26 -15.91 71.67
C SER A 3 -17.92 -14.53 71.53
N ARG A 4 -17.83 -13.92 70.34
CA ARG A 4 -18.74 -12.85 69.88
C ARG A 4 -18.53 -11.47 70.52
N GLN A 5 -17.63 -10.69 69.93
CA GLN A 5 -17.97 -9.92 68.73
C GLN A 5 -16.77 -9.06 68.34
N GLN A 6 -15.96 -9.62 67.44
CA GLN A 6 -15.34 -8.82 66.39
C GLN A 6 -16.46 -8.02 65.72
N LYS A 7 -16.59 -6.75 66.08
CA LYS A 7 -17.17 -5.76 65.17
C LYS A 7 -16.22 -5.69 63.98
N HIS A 8 -16.42 -6.61 63.04
CA HIS A 8 -16.09 -6.34 61.65
C HIS A 8 -16.78 -5.01 61.34
N LYS A 9 -15.98 -3.95 61.22
CA LYS A 9 -16.31 -2.79 60.40
C LYS A 9 -16.48 -3.34 58.99
N PHE A 10 -17.67 -3.90 58.71
CA PHE A 10 -18.16 -4.02 57.36
C PHE A 10 -18.18 -2.59 56.83
N GLY A 11 -17.36 -2.35 55.80
CA GLY A 11 -17.31 -1.08 55.10
C GLY A 11 -18.72 -0.65 54.72
N ASP A 12 -18.94 0.65 54.75
CA ASP A 12 -20.19 1.33 54.42
C ASP A 12 -20.96 0.56 53.34
N ILE A 13 -22.04 -0.11 53.75
CA ILE A 13 -22.94 -0.80 52.82
C ILE A 13 -23.41 0.27 51.85
N LYS A 14 -23.13 0.08 50.56
CA LYS A 14 -23.59 0.98 49.49
C LYS A 14 -25.12 1.10 49.61
N VAL A 15 -25.58 2.22 50.16
CA VAL A 15 -27.00 2.48 50.34
C VAL A 15 -27.55 2.83 48.96
N ALA A 16 -28.44 1.99 48.43
CA ALA A 16 -29.14 2.27 47.20
C ALA A 16 -29.82 3.65 47.29
N LEU A 17 -30.00 4.31 46.14
CA LEU A 17 -30.61 5.65 46.10
C LEU A 17 -32.01 5.70 46.74
N PHE A 18 -32.73 4.57 46.70
CA PHE A 18 -34.06 4.43 47.27
C PHE A 18 -34.10 3.41 48.40
N LYS A 19 -35.05 3.55 49.31
CA LYS A 19 -35.17 2.66 50.47
C LYS A 19 -35.83 1.33 50.14
N THR A 20 -36.66 1.29 49.09
CA THR A 20 -37.41 0.11 48.68
C THR A 20 -37.33 -0.12 47.18
N ASP A 21 -37.37 -1.37 46.75
CA ASP A 21 -37.41 -1.72 45.32
C ASP A 21 -38.67 -1.19 44.63
N PHE A 22 -39.79 -1.05 45.37
CA PHE A 22 -41.03 -0.48 44.85
C PHE A 22 -40.86 1.01 44.50
N GLU A 23 -40.23 1.78 45.38
CA GLU A 23 -39.90 3.19 45.12
C GLU A 23 -38.93 3.30 43.93
N ALA A 24 -37.88 2.47 43.89
CA ALA A 24 -36.94 2.40 42.78
C ALA A 24 -37.63 2.10 41.43
N LEU A 25 -38.62 1.19 41.42
CA LEU A 25 -39.40 0.83 40.24
C LEU A 25 -40.25 1.98 39.73
N ILE A 26 -40.88 2.76 40.63
CA ILE A 26 -41.64 3.96 40.24
C ILE A 26 -40.72 4.97 39.56
N TYR A 27 -39.57 5.28 40.16
CA TYR A 27 -38.62 6.23 39.57
C TYR A 27 -37.99 5.70 38.27
N PHE A 28 -37.77 4.39 38.16
CA PHE A 28 -37.34 3.74 36.93
C PHE A 28 -38.32 3.97 35.78
N ILE A 29 -39.62 3.80 36.05
CA ILE A 29 -40.66 4.05 35.04
C ILE A 29 -40.69 5.54 34.68
N ILE A 30 -40.65 6.44 35.67
CA ILE A 30 -40.65 7.90 35.43
C ILE A 30 -39.46 8.31 34.56
N ILE A 31 -38.26 7.85 34.90
CA ILE A 31 -37.04 8.16 34.15
C ILE A 31 -37.05 7.50 32.78
N GLY A 32 -37.54 6.25 32.66
CA GLY A 32 -37.71 5.57 31.39
C GLY A 32 -38.64 6.34 30.45
N VAL A 33 -39.78 6.83 30.96
CA VAL A 33 -40.70 7.70 30.21
C VAL A 33 -40.04 9.03 29.87
N ALA A 34 -39.32 9.65 30.80
CA ALA A 34 -38.61 10.91 30.56
C ALA A 34 -37.56 10.75 29.45
N ILE A 35 -36.73 9.71 29.50
CA ILE A 35 -35.72 9.39 28.47
C ILE A 35 -36.40 9.11 27.12
N PHE A 36 -37.51 8.36 27.11
CA PHE A 36 -38.28 8.12 25.90
C PHE A 36 -38.80 9.43 25.28
N LEU A 37 -39.37 10.31 26.10
CA LEU A 37 -39.86 11.62 25.66
C LEU A 37 -38.71 12.50 25.14
N ILE A 38 -37.60 12.58 25.87
CA ILE A 38 -36.39 13.32 25.46
C ILE A 38 -35.89 12.79 24.10
N ASN A 39 -35.74 11.47 23.96
CA ASN A 39 -35.32 10.86 22.71
C ASN A 39 -36.28 11.16 21.56
N LYS A 40 -37.59 11.11 21.82
CA LYS A 40 -38.63 11.42 20.83
C LYS A 40 -38.57 12.89 20.40
N ILE A 41 -38.40 13.81 21.36
CA ILE A 41 -38.28 15.25 21.10
C ILE A 41 -37.02 15.53 20.29
N ILE A 42 -35.85 15.10 20.76
CA ILE A 42 -34.57 15.34 20.07
C ILE A 42 -34.59 14.71 18.68
N SER A 43 -35.08 13.47 18.54
CA SER A 43 -35.17 12.80 17.24
C SER A 43 -36.11 13.53 16.26
N SER A 44 -37.19 14.13 16.78
CA SER A 44 -38.14 14.92 15.98
C SER A 44 -37.52 16.25 15.53
N ILE A 45 -36.82 16.94 16.44
CA ILE A 45 -36.11 18.19 16.13
C ILE A 45 -35.04 17.92 15.05
N VAL A 46 -34.16 16.94 15.29
CA VAL A 46 -33.10 16.56 14.34
C VAL A 46 -33.69 16.14 12.99
N GLY A 47 -34.84 15.45 12.99
CA GLY A 47 -35.57 15.09 11.78
C GLY A 47 -35.98 16.31 10.93
N ARG A 48 -36.48 17.36 11.58
CA ARG A 48 -37.01 18.59 10.94
C ARG A 48 -35.92 19.53 10.40
N ILE A 49 -34.70 19.46 10.93
CA ILE A 49 -33.61 20.31 10.45
C ILE A 49 -33.18 19.85 9.05
N LYS A 50 -33.53 20.61 8.01
CA LYS A 50 -33.19 20.29 6.61
C LYS A 50 -31.69 20.42 6.30
N LYS A 51 -30.98 21.27 7.04
CA LYS A 51 -29.54 21.52 6.86
C LYS A 51 -28.65 20.35 7.29
N ILE A 52 -29.15 19.42 8.11
CA ILE A 52 -28.37 18.26 8.56
C ILE A 52 -28.52 17.12 7.54
N PRO A 53 -27.42 16.58 7.00
CA PRO A 53 -27.44 15.40 6.13
C PRO A 53 -28.07 14.18 6.79
N LEU A 54 -28.70 13.31 6.01
CA LEU A 54 -29.36 12.09 6.53
C LEU A 54 -28.40 11.21 7.33
N LYS A 55 -27.15 11.06 6.87
CA LYS A 55 -26.10 10.28 7.56
C LYS A 55 -25.86 10.77 8.98
N GLU A 56 -25.75 12.09 9.17
CA GLU A 56 -25.54 12.69 10.49
C GLU A 56 -26.76 12.50 11.40
N LYS A 57 -27.99 12.60 10.85
CA LYS A 57 -29.21 12.31 11.62
C LYS A 57 -29.23 10.88 12.16
N ILE A 58 -28.78 9.91 11.36
CA ILE A 58 -28.69 8.50 11.77
C ILE A 58 -27.68 8.34 12.90
N ILE A 59 -26.51 8.96 12.77
CA ILE A 59 -25.45 8.93 13.78
C ILE A 59 -25.96 9.53 15.11
N ILE A 60 -26.60 10.70 15.07
CA ILE A 60 -27.15 11.34 16.28
C ILE A 60 -28.17 10.43 16.97
N LYS A 61 -29.12 9.86 16.21
CA LYS A 61 -30.12 8.93 16.76
C LYS A 61 -29.49 7.67 17.37
N PHE A 62 -28.44 7.16 16.76
CA PHE A 62 -27.70 6.01 17.27
C PHE A 62 -27.02 6.33 18.61
N PHE A 63 -26.30 7.45 18.71
CA PHE A 63 -25.65 7.87 19.95
C PHE A 63 -26.65 8.18 21.07
N LEU A 64 -27.79 8.82 20.76
CA LEU A 64 -28.85 9.05 21.74
C LEU A 64 -29.37 7.74 22.35
N LYS A 65 -29.58 6.70 21.52
CA LYS A 65 -29.98 5.38 22.00
C LYS A 65 -28.92 4.73 22.88
N ILE A 66 -27.64 4.79 22.47
CA ILE A 66 -26.52 4.25 23.26
C ILE A 66 -26.46 4.93 24.63
N ILE A 67 -26.46 6.26 24.67
CA ILE A 67 -26.41 7.03 25.92
C ILE A 67 -27.61 6.66 26.80
N SER A 68 -28.81 6.55 26.21
CA SER A 68 -30.02 6.16 26.95
C SER A 68 -29.89 4.78 27.59
N ILE A 69 -29.32 3.81 26.87
CA ILE A 69 -29.07 2.47 27.41
C ILE A 69 -28.11 2.55 28.60
N PHE A 70 -27.00 3.30 28.48
CA PHE A 70 -26.06 3.46 29.59
C PHE A 70 -26.69 4.13 30.82
N VAL A 71 -27.49 5.18 30.63
CA VAL A 71 -28.19 5.85 31.73
C VAL A 71 -29.19 4.91 32.41
N ILE A 72 -29.94 4.12 31.63
CA ILE A 72 -30.89 3.13 32.15
C ILE A 72 -30.15 2.05 32.96
N ILE A 73 -29.05 1.49 32.43
CA ILE A 73 -28.25 0.48 33.13
C ILE A 73 -27.67 1.04 34.42
N PHE A 74 -27.09 2.25 34.37
CA PHE A 74 -26.56 2.92 35.55
C PHE A 74 -27.64 3.12 36.61
N PHE A 75 -28.83 3.59 36.20
CA PHE A 75 -29.94 3.80 37.11
C PHE A 75 -30.43 2.49 37.74
N ILE A 76 -30.53 1.40 36.97
CA ILE A 76 -30.91 0.08 37.50
C ILE A 76 -29.95 -0.35 38.62
N ILE A 77 -28.64 -0.20 38.39
CA ILE A 77 -27.60 -0.64 39.33
C ILE A 77 -27.63 0.19 40.63
N GLU A 78 -27.77 1.51 40.53
CA GLU A 78 -27.71 2.39 41.72
C GLU A 78 -29.05 2.53 42.47
N SER A 79 -30.18 2.26 41.80
CA SER A 79 -31.51 2.56 42.37
C SER A 79 -32.13 1.42 43.13
N PHE A 80 -31.89 0.16 42.75
CA PHE A 80 -32.57 -0.98 43.35
C PHE A 80 -31.79 -1.57 44.53
N PRO A 81 -32.31 -1.52 45.77
CA PRO A 81 -31.73 -2.16 46.94
C PRO A 81 -31.33 -3.63 46.76
N ILE A 82 -32.04 -4.39 45.91
CA ILE A 82 -31.71 -5.80 45.69
C ILE A 82 -30.27 -6.01 45.21
N PHE A 83 -29.69 -5.05 44.49
CA PHE A 83 -28.30 -5.14 44.04
C PHE A 83 -27.28 -4.85 45.16
N SER A 84 -27.68 -4.21 46.25
CA SER A 84 -26.81 -3.99 47.42
C SER A 84 -26.46 -5.28 48.17
N TYR A 85 -27.21 -6.37 47.96
CA TYR A 85 -26.93 -7.68 48.55
C TYR A 85 -25.94 -8.52 47.71
N ILE A 86 -25.59 -8.07 46.50
CA ILE A 86 -24.59 -8.76 45.69
C ILE A 86 -23.20 -8.47 46.27
N PRO A 87 -22.38 -9.49 46.56
CA PRO A 87 -21.02 -9.29 47.04
C PRO A 87 -20.22 -8.39 46.08
N PRO A 88 -19.52 -7.35 46.58
CA PRO A 88 -18.75 -6.44 45.75
C PRO A 88 -17.73 -7.16 44.85
N GLU A 89 -17.19 -8.29 45.29
CA GLU A 89 -16.24 -9.11 44.53
C GLU A 89 -16.87 -9.67 43.25
N PHE A 90 -18.13 -10.09 43.31
CA PHE A 90 -18.85 -10.63 42.15
C PHE A 90 -19.15 -9.54 41.12
N VAL A 91 -19.58 -8.37 41.60
CA VAL A 91 -19.78 -7.19 40.74
C VAL A 91 -18.45 -6.77 40.11
N ALA A 92 -17.36 -6.76 40.88
CA ALA A 92 -16.02 -6.42 40.38
C ALA A 92 -15.58 -7.38 39.27
N ILE A 93 -15.74 -8.70 39.46
CA ILE A 93 -15.37 -9.72 38.45
C ILE A 93 -16.21 -9.57 37.18
N LEU A 94 -17.52 -9.39 37.31
CA LEU A 94 -18.41 -9.22 36.16
C LEU A 94 -18.07 -7.95 35.38
N THR A 95 -17.97 -6.82 36.08
CA THR A 95 -17.67 -5.53 35.45
C THR A 95 -16.28 -5.53 34.83
N SER A 96 -15.26 -6.08 35.51
CA SER A 96 -13.91 -6.20 34.95
C SER A 96 -13.89 -7.07 33.69
N SER A 97 -14.60 -8.19 33.70
CA SER A 97 -14.66 -9.10 32.55
C SER A 97 -15.33 -8.44 31.33
N ILE A 98 -16.44 -7.73 31.56
CA ILE A 98 -17.15 -6.99 30.52
C ILE A 98 -16.27 -5.85 29.98
N SER A 99 -15.62 -5.08 30.85
CA SER A 99 -14.71 -4.00 30.46
C SER A 99 -13.55 -4.51 29.62
N VAL A 100 -12.95 -5.64 30.00
CA VAL A 100 -11.87 -6.29 29.26
C VAL A 100 -12.36 -6.76 27.89
N ALA A 101 -13.53 -7.40 27.81
CA ALA A 101 -14.12 -7.83 26.54
C ALA A 101 -14.37 -6.65 25.58
N ILE A 102 -14.92 -5.54 26.09
CA ILE A 102 -15.15 -4.31 25.30
C ILE A 102 -13.81 -3.70 24.84
N ALA A 103 -12.80 -3.68 25.71
CA ALA A 103 -11.46 -3.19 25.37
C ALA A 103 -10.82 -4.04 24.26
N PHE A 104 -10.90 -5.37 24.35
CA PHE A 104 -10.42 -6.27 23.31
C PHE A 104 -11.17 -6.09 21.99
N ALA A 105 -12.50 -6.03 22.03
CA ALA A 105 -13.32 -5.80 20.84
C ALA A 105 -13.01 -4.45 20.16
N SER A 106 -12.67 -3.43 20.96
CA SER A 106 -12.36 -2.08 20.45
C SER A 106 -10.88 -1.84 20.16
N SER A 107 -10.02 -2.82 20.43
CA SER A 107 -8.55 -2.69 20.34
C SER A 107 -8.08 -2.22 18.96
N GLY A 108 -8.69 -2.71 17.88
CA GLY A 108 -8.38 -2.30 16.51
C GLY A 108 -8.65 -0.82 16.21
N ILE A 109 -9.66 -0.23 16.86
CA ILE A 109 -9.97 1.21 16.70
C ILE A 109 -8.87 2.04 17.34
N PHE A 110 -8.48 1.69 18.57
CA PHE A 110 -7.38 2.36 19.27
C PHE A 110 -6.03 2.17 18.57
N ALA A 111 -5.76 0.96 18.05
CA ALA A 111 -4.56 0.70 17.28
C ALA A 111 -4.46 1.60 16.05
N ASN A 112 -5.56 1.78 15.32
CA ASN A 112 -5.62 2.69 14.17
C ASN A 112 -5.46 4.16 14.56
N LEU A 113 -6.09 4.59 15.66
CA LEU A 113 -5.96 5.96 16.17
C LEU A 113 -4.51 6.29 16.55
N ILE A 114 -3.88 5.44 17.37
CA ILE A 114 -2.50 5.62 17.82
C ILE A 114 -1.55 5.59 16.61
N SER A 115 -1.75 4.63 15.69
CA SER A 115 -0.94 4.55 14.47
C SER A 115 -1.09 5.80 13.61
N GLY A 116 -2.29 6.40 13.53
CA GLY A 116 -2.50 7.66 12.82
C GLY A 116 -1.72 8.82 13.43
N ILE A 117 -1.78 8.97 14.76
CA ILE A 117 -1.00 9.98 15.48
C ILE A 117 0.50 9.77 15.24
N VAL A 118 0.96 8.53 15.34
CA VAL A 118 2.36 8.17 15.09
C VAL A 118 2.77 8.49 13.66
N LEU A 119 1.95 8.17 12.65
CA LEU A 119 2.22 8.52 11.26
C LEU A 119 2.31 10.04 11.05
N MET A 120 1.47 10.82 11.73
CA MET A 120 1.50 12.29 11.66
C MET A 120 2.73 12.92 12.34
N ILE A 121 3.27 12.27 13.37
CA ILE A 121 4.46 12.72 14.11
C ILE A 121 5.74 12.29 13.40
N ILE A 122 5.88 11.00 13.10
CA ILE A 122 7.09 10.41 12.50
C ILE A 122 7.19 10.78 11.01
N ARG A 123 6.05 10.98 10.35
CA ARG A 123 5.94 11.35 8.92
C ARG A 123 6.85 10.55 8.00
N PRO A 124 6.68 9.21 7.93
CA PRO A 124 7.43 8.40 6.96
C PRO A 124 7.07 8.72 5.49
N PHE A 125 6.00 9.48 5.27
CA PHE A 125 5.56 10.05 4.00
C PHE A 125 4.64 11.24 4.29
N ASP A 126 4.52 12.14 3.32
CA ASP A 126 3.60 13.29 3.38
C ASP A 126 2.47 13.15 2.35
N VAL A 127 1.42 13.98 2.51
CA VAL A 127 0.37 14.11 1.50
C VAL A 127 0.98 14.59 0.18
N GLY A 128 0.69 13.89 -0.91
CA GLY A 128 1.28 14.10 -2.23
C GLY A 128 2.44 13.16 -2.56
N ASP A 129 2.95 12.38 -1.60
CA ASP A 129 4.00 11.40 -1.88
C ASP A 129 3.44 10.18 -2.64
N LEU A 130 4.14 9.79 -3.70
CA LEU A 130 4.00 8.47 -4.31
C LEU A 130 4.66 7.41 -3.42
N VAL A 131 3.85 6.47 -2.94
CA VAL A 131 4.29 5.36 -2.08
C VAL A 131 3.79 4.03 -2.61
N LYS A 132 4.46 2.94 -2.19
CA LYS A 132 3.93 1.58 -2.27
C LYS A 132 3.85 1.02 -0.86
N ILE A 133 2.64 0.59 -0.48
CA ILE A 133 2.33 0.01 0.82
C ILE A 133 1.77 -1.38 0.55
N GLN A 134 2.54 -2.42 0.89
CA GLN A 134 2.26 -3.81 0.50
C GLN A 134 2.11 -3.95 -1.03
N ASN A 135 0.91 -4.31 -1.50
CA ASN A 135 0.61 -4.52 -2.91
C ASN A 135 0.09 -3.25 -3.61
N ASP A 136 -0.32 -2.23 -2.83
CA ASP A 136 -0.97 -1.04 -3.35
C ASP A 136 0.06 0.07 -3.58
N LYS A 137 0.07 0.64 -4.79
CA LYS A 137 0.95 1.74 -5.17
C LYS A 137 0.11 2.93 -5.61
N GLY A 138 0.36 4.10 -5.02
CA GLY A 138 -0.42 5.29 -5.27
C GLY A 138 0.10 6.53 -4.55
N ILE A 139 -0.56 7.65 -4.80
CA ILE A 139 -0.24 8.95 -4.19
C ILE A 139 -1.06 9.08 -2.90
N ILE A 140 -0.42 9.50 -1.81
CA ILE A 140 -1.13 9.81 -0.55
C ILE A 140 -2.01 11.03 -0.77
N ARG A 141 -3.32 10.88 -0.60
CA ARG A 141 -4.29 11.99 -0.70
C ARG A 141 -4.63 12.60 0.65
N SER A 142 -4.75 11.79 1.68
CA SER A 142 -4.98 12.29 3.04
C SER A 142 -4.54 11.28 4.08
N ILE A 143 -4.06 11.80 5.22
CA ILE A 143 -3.74 11.02 6.41
C ILE A 143 -4.78 11.40 7.45
N GLY A 144 -5.74 10.51 7.69
CA GLY A 144 -6.74 10.67 8.74
C GLY A 144 -6.29 10.07 10.06
N LEU A 145 -7.11 10.23 11.10
CA LEU A 145 -6.82 9.67 12.43
C LEU A 145 -6.78 8.14 12.44
N THR A 146 -7.64 7.46 11.69
CA THR A 146 -7.74 5.99 11.70
C THR A 146 -7.37 5.33 10.38
N LYS A 147 -7.40 6.07 9.28
CA LYS A 147 -7.13 5.59 7.93
C LYS A 147 -6.37 6.62 7.11
N THR A 148 -5.63 6.12 6.13
CA THR A 148 -4.95 6.93 5.11
C THR A 148 -5.53 6.58 3.74
N ILE A 149 -5.73 7.59 2.91
CA ILE A 149 -6.30 7.45 1.57
C ILE A 149 -5.17 7.54 0.55
N LEU A 150 -5.07 6.52 -0.29
CA LEU A 150 -4.18 6.46 -1.43
C LEU A 150 -5.01 6.58 -2.72
N GLU A 151 -4.49 7.27 -3.72
CA GLU A 151 -5.05 7.27 -5.08
C GLU A 151 -4.09 6.54 -6.01
N THR A 152 -4.57 5.48 -6.65
CA THR A 152 -3.79 4.75 -7.66
C THR A 152 -3.72 5.53 -8.97
N PHE A 153 -2.84 5.10 -9.87
CA PHE A 153 -2.73 5.71 -11.21
C PHE A 153 -3.96 5.51 -12.09
N ASP A 154 -4.82 4.56 -11.72
CA ASP A 154 -6.11 4.28 -12.38
C ASP A 154 -7.25 5.14 -11.78
N ASN A 155 -6.93 6.18 -11.00
CA ASN A 155 -7.87 7.06 -10.29
C ASN A 155 -8.78 6.33 -9.30
N ILE A 156 -8.30 5.24 -8.69
CA ILE A 156 -9.04 4.50 -7.66
C ILE A 156 -8.57 4.96 -6.27
N LEU A 157 -9.53 5.30 -5.41
CA LEU A 157 -9.25 5.61 -4.00
C LEU A 157 -9.21 4.32 -3.17
N ILE A 158 -8.05 4.06 -2.57
CA ILE A 158 -7.83 2.96 -1.64
C ILE A 158 -7.70 3.52 -0.23
N GLU A 159 -8.60 3.11 0.66
CA GLU A 159 -8.50 3.41 2.08
C GLU A 159 -7.77 2.27 2.81
N LYS A 160 -6.61 2.57 3.41
CA LYS A 160 -5.91 1.62 4.29
C LYS A 160 -6.00 2.09 5.74
N SER A 161 -6.19 1.14 6.63
CA SER A 161 -6.16 1.41 8.08
C SER A 161 -4.75 1.80 8.51
N ASN A 162 -4.63 2.76 9.42
CA ASN A 162 -3.31 3.29 9.81
C ASN A 162 -2.44 2.22 10.49
N SER A 163 -3.04 1.31 11.27
CA SER A 163 -2.31 0.20 11.90
C SER A 163 -1.73 -0.80 10.90
N GLN A 164 -2.42 -1.03 9.77
CA GLN A 164 -1.88 -1.85 8.69
C GLN A 164 -0.71 -1.15 7.99
N ILE A 165 -0.77 0.17 7.83
CA ILE A 165 0.31 0.94 7.20
C ILE A 165 1.56 0.90 8.08
N SER A 166 1.41 1.22 9.37
CA SER A 166 2.52 1.27 10.32
C SER A 166 3.19 -0.09 10.56
N SER A 167 2.46 -1.19 10.39
CA SER A 167 2.99 -2.56 10.49
C SER A 167 3.53 -3.12 9.17
N SER A 168 3.40 -2.38 8.07
CA SER A 168 3.82 -2.83 6.74
C SER A 168 5.12 -2.16 6.27
N THR A 169 5.78 -2.80 5.30
CA THR A 169 6.88 -2.17 4.58
C THR A 169 6.35 -1.05 3.70
N ILE A 170 6.84 0.17 3.93
CA ILE A 170 6.51 1.36 3.16
C ILE A 170 7.69 1.69 2.23
N VAL A 171 7.44 1.73 0.93
CA VAL A 171 8.39 2.21 -0.06
C VAL A 171 7.96 3.59 -0.53
N ASN A 172 8.66 4.64 -0.08
CA ASN A 172 8.38 6.01 -0.50
C ASN A 172 9.29 6.39 -1.69
N TYR A 173 8.68 6.66 -2.85
CA TYR A 173 9.42 7.04 -4.07
C TYR A 173 9.72 8.55 -4.12
N THR A 174 9.03 9.36 -3.31
CA THR A 174 9.01 10.82 -3.41
C THR A 174 9.90 11.49 -2.36
N ILE A 175 10.11 10.88 -1.19
CA ILE A 175 10.88 11.44 -0.06
C ILE A 175 12.20 12.02 -0.53
N LYS A 176 12.29 13.36 -0.58
CA LYS A 176 13.55 14.00 -0.92
C LYS A 176 14.52 13.85 0.25
N LEU A 177 15.33 12.78 0.30
CA LEU A 177 16.37 12.62 1.34
C LEU A 177 17.14 13.95 1.41
N GLY A 178 17.28 14.60 2.57
CA GLY A 178 17.96 15.90 2.68
C GLY A 178 19.41 15.91 2.16
N ARG A 179 19.99 14.73 1.89
CA ARG A 179 21.26 14.52 1.18
C ARG A 179 21.09 14.22 -0.33
N ARG A 180 19.92 14.49 -0.90
CA ARG A 180 19.59 14.35 -2.33
C ARG A 180 20.22 15.43 -3.18
N LYS A 181 20.82 16.50 -2.66
CA LYS A 181 21.75 17.24 -3.54
C LYS A 181 22.86 16.32 -4.03
N SER A 182 23.40 15.44 -3.17
CA SER A 182 24.33 14.39 -3.61
C SER A 182 23.64 13.29 -4.43
N PHE A 183 22.56 12.66 -3.94
CA PHE A 183 21.96 11.51 -4.65
C PHE A 183 21.10 11.89 -5.88
N GLU A 184 20.41 13.03 -5.88
CA GLU A 184 19.62 13.55 -7.01
C GLU A 184 20.50 14.31 -8.01
N ASP A 185 21.63 14.95 -7.65
CA ASP A 185 22.61 15.42 -8.65
C ASP A 185 23.43 14.24 -9.21
N PHE A 186 23.70 13.21 -8.41
CA PHE A 186 24.24 11.94 -8.87
C PHE A 186 23.26 11.22 -9.81
N LYS A 187 21.98 11.12 -9.43
CA LYS A 187 20.91 10.51 -10.22
C LYS A 187 20.50 11.38 -11.42
N LYS A 188 20.55 12.72 -11.36
CA LYS A 188 20.36 13.60 -12.54
C LYS A 188 21.54 13.52 -13.51
N LYS A 189 22.77 13.33 -13.02
CA LYS A 189 23.94 13.02 -13.86
C LYS A 189 23.88 11.62 -14.48
N ILE A 190 23.07 10.70 -13.95
CA ILE A 190 22.95 9.30 -14.41
C ILE A 190 21.63 9.00 -15.16
N LEU A 191 20.55 9.75 -14.90
CA LEU A 191 19.21 9.55 -15.48
C LEU A 191 18.77 10.64 -16.46
N ALA A 192 19.48 11.76 -16.61
CA ALA A 192 19.15 12.68 -17.70
C ALA A 192 19.47 12.00 -19.04
N PRO A 193 18.47 11.69 -19.90
CA PRO A 193 18.74 11.29 -21.27
C PRO A 193 19.16 12.56 -22.02
N GLN A 194 20.24 12.50 -22.79
CA GLN A 194 20.58 13.56 -23.75
C GLN A 194 19.59 13.60 -24.94
N ASP A 195 18.36 13.08 -24.83
CA ASP A 195 17.20 13.46 -25.66
C ASP A 195 15.96 12.58 -25.46
N LYS A 196 14.77 13.18 -25.55
CA LYS A 196 13.52 12.49 -25.84
C LYS A 196 13.62 11.86 -27.24
N GLY A 197 13.58 10.53 -27.35
CA GLY A 197 13.61 9.84 -28.64
C GLY A 197 13.11 8.39 -28.59
N ARG A 198 12.69 7.91 -29.78
CA ARG A 198 12.02 6.66 -30.24
C ARG A 198 12.09 5.34 -29.44
N LEU A 199 12.93 5.19 -28.41
CA LEU A 199 13.21 3.90 -27.75
C LEU A 199 12.00 3.27 -27.03
N MET A 200 11.05 4.06 -26.50
CA MET A 200 9.85 3.50 -25.84
C MET A 200 8.82 2.92 -26.81
N ILE A 201 8.81 3.34 -28.07
CA ILE A 201 7.85 2.86 -29.09
C ILE A 201 8.33 1.52 -29.68
N GLU A 202 9.63 1.25 -29.62
CA GLU A 202 10.28 0.12 -30.28
C GLU A 202 10.11 -1.21 -29.53
N GLU A 203 9.97 -1.19 -28.21
CA GLU A 203 9.79 -2.41 -27.39
C GLU A 203 8.43 -3.09 -27.66
N THR A 204 7.36 -2.29 -27.85
CA THR A 204 6.01 -2.80 -28.15
C THR A 204 5.82 -3.18 -29.63
N LEU A 205 6.50 -2.49 -30.56
CA LEU A 205 6.50 -2.85 -31.99
C LEU A 205 7.48 -4.00 -32.32
N GLY A 206 8.48 -4.23 -31.48
CA GLY A 206 9.55 -5.21 -31.70
C GLY A 206 9.04 -6.64 -31.90
N ASP A 207 8.03 -7.07 -31.16
CA ASP A 207 7.50 -8.44 -31.25
C ASP A 207 6.79 -8.70 -32.59
N MET A 208 6.02 -7.74 -33.09
CA MET A 208 5.39 -7.82 -34.42
C MET A 208 6.43 -7.83 -35.56
N TYR A 209 7.50 -7.04 -35.45
CA TYR A 209 8.61 -7.08 -36.42
C TYR A 209 9.41 -8.38 -36.37
N LEU A 210 9.53 -9.03 -35.19
CA LEU A 210 10.25 -10.29 -35.07
C LEU A 210 9.54 -11.43 -35.81
N GLU A 211 8.22 -11.50 -35.69
CA GLU A 211 7.42 -12.54 -36.32
C GLU A 211 7.50 -12.46 -37.85
N SER A 212 7.43 -11.25 -38.40
CA SER A 212 7.58 -11.00 -39.84
C SER A 212 8.99 -11.33 -40.35
N GLU A 213 10.06 -10.92 -39.65
CA GLU A 213 11.44 -11.26 -39.99
C GLU A 213 11.69 -12.78 -39.96
N LEU A 214 11.15 -13.48 -38.96
CA LEU A 214 11.28 -14.93 -38.83
C LEU A 214 10.57 -15.65 -39.98
N LYS A 215 9.37 -15.19 -40.35
CA LYS A 215 8.60 -15.75 -41.47
C LYS A 215 9.31 -15.56 -42.81
N GLU A 216 9.87 -14.38 -43.05
CA GLU A 216 10.64 -14.12 -44.27
C GLU A 216 11.92 -14.97 -44.33
N ALA A 217 12.64 -15.07 -43.21
CA ALA A 217 13.86 -15.88 -43.14
C ALA A 217 13.55 -17.38 -43.29
N TYR A 218 12.42 -17.86 -42.75
CA TYR A 218 11.94 -19.24 -42.91
C TYR A 218 11.61 -19.57 -44.36
N ASN A 219 10.88 -18.68 -45.06
CA ASN A 219 10.48 -18.91 -46.45
C ASN A 219 11.66 -18.98 -47.43
N LYS A 220 12.83 -18.44 -47.06
CA LYS A 220 14.06 -18.51 -47.85
C LYS A 220 14.89 -19.78 -47.59
N LEU A 221 14.42 -20.69 -46.72
CA LEU A 221 15.09 -21.96 -46.45
C LEU A 221 14.60 -23.06 -47.39
N PRO A 222 15.48 -23.99 -47.82
CA PRO A 222 15.08 -25.10 -48.68
C PRO A 222 14.10 -26.04 -47.97
N SER A 223 13.09 -26.53 -48.70
CA SER A 223 11.90 -27.24 -48.22
C SER A 223 12.13 -28.57 -47.48
N LYS A 224 13.37 -29.06 -47.39
CA LYS A 224 13.75 -30.29 -46.68
C LYS A 224 14.39 -30.06 -45.31
N PHE A 225 14.49 -28.82 -44.85
CA PHE A 225 15.14 -28.49 -43.58
C PHE A 225 14.08 -28.26 -42.49
N TYR A 226 14.21 -28.92 -41.34
CA TYR A 226 13.54 -28.49 -40.10
C TYR A 226 14.50 -27.55 -39.38
N PRO A 227 14.39 -26.22 -39.56
CA PRO A 227 15.37 -25.32 -39.00
C PRO A 227 15.26 -25.27 -37.48
N LYS A 228 16.26 -25.80 -36.79
CA LYS A 228 16.47 -25.52 -35.37
C LYS A 228 16.99 -24.08 -35.25
N LEU A 229 16.27 -23.26 -34.49
CA LEU A 229 16.68 -21.89 -34.20
C LEU A 229 17.60 -21.89 -32.99
N TYR A 230 18.79 -21.35 -33.16
CA TYR A 230 19.78 -21.21 -32.09
C TYR A 230 19.77 -19.77 -31.58
N ASN A 231 19.73 -19.63 -30.26
CA ASN A 231 19.76 -18.35 -29.57
C ASN A 231 21.04 -18.23 -28.76
N TYR A 232 21.81 -17.19 -29.03
CA TYR A 232 22.94 -16.80 -28.21
C TYR A 232 22.69 -15.42 -27.61
N SER A 233 22.79 -15.33 -26.28
CA SER A 233 22.66 -14.05 -25.59
C SER A 233 23.86 -13.78 -24.70
N PHE A 234 24.35 -12.56 -24.76
CA PHE A 234 25.43 -12.09 -23.90
C PHE A 234 25.10 -10.69 -23.40
N ARG A 235 25.69 -10.33 -22.27
CA ARG A 235 25.50 -9.00 -21.67
C ARG A 235 26.78 -8.23 -21.77
N MET A 236 26.67 -6.95 -22.13
CA MET A 236 27.78 -6.02 -22.09
C MET A 236 27.40 -4.80 -21.28
N THR A 237 28.39 -4.24 -20.59
CA THR A 237 28.21 -3.01 -19.81
C THR A 237 28.66 -1.82 -20.63
N PHE A 238 27.81 -0.80 -20.65
CA PHE A 238 27.96 0.39 -21.47
C PHE A 238 28.18 1.61 -20.58
N PRO A 239 29.04 2.54 -21.01
CA PRO A 239 29.15 3.84 -20.37
C PRO A 239 27.93 4.69 -20.68
N TYR A 240 27.54 5.55 -19.74
CA TYR A 240 26.51 6.56 -19.95
C TYR A 240 26.94 7.65 -20.94
N LYS A 241 28.23 8.00 -20.96
CA LYS A 241 28.78 9.04 -21.85
C LYS A 241 28.58 8.64 -23.32
N ARG A 242 27.95 9.51 -24.11
CA ARG A 242 27.66 9.30 -25.54
C ARG A 242 26.90 8.01 -25.85
N PHE A 243 26.12 7.50 -24.88
CA PHE A 243 25.37 6.25 -25.03
C PHE A 243 24.50 6.21 -26.29
N ARG A 244 23.83 7.32 -26.64
CA ARG A 244 23.02 7.40 -27.86
C ARG A 244 23.82 7.18 -29.14
N LEU A 245 24.99 7.81 -29.26
CA LEU A 245 25.88 7.62 -30.42
C LEU A 245 26.41 6.18 -30.48
N ILE A 246 26.70 5.60 -29.32
CA ILE A 246 27.12 4.20 -29.21
C ILE A 246 25.99 3.27 -29.69
N ILE A 247 24.75 3.48 -29.24
CA ILE A 247 23.58 2.71 -29.65
C ILE A 247 23.30 2.87 -31.14
N GLU A 248 23.38 4.08 -31.69
CA GLU A 248 23.19 4.33 -33.12
C GLU A 248 24.22 3.57 -33.97
N LYS A 249 25.50 3.57 -33.55
CA LYS A 249 26.53 2.77 -34.22
C LYS A 249 26.38 1.27 -34.05
N ILE A 250 25.81 0.82 -32.93
CA ILE A 250 25.49 -0.59 -32.71
C ILE A 250 24.30 -1.01 -33.57
N GLU A 251 23.32 -0.13 -33.74
CA GLU A 251 22.17 -0.35 -34.61
C GLU A 251 22.62 -0.49 -36.08
N GLU A 252 23.49 0.41 -36.55
CA GLU A 252 24.17 0.28 -37.86
C GLU A 252 24.93 -1.05 -37.99
N LEU A 253 25.64 -1.46 -36.93
CA LEU A 253 26.37 -2.73 -36.89
C LEU A 253 25.41 -3.94 -36.98
N CYS A 254 24.31 -3.93 -36.23
CA CYS A 254 23.30 -4.98 -36.28
C CYS A 254 22.68 -5.14 -37.66
N LEU A 255 22.39 -4.02 -38.34
CA LEU A 255 21.90 -4.01 -39.72
C LEU A 255 22.95 -4.58 -40.68
N LYS A 256 24.21 -4.15 -40.57
CA LYS A 256 25.32 -4.71 -41.37
C LYS A 256 25.44 -6.24 -41.25
N TYR A 257 25.29 -6.79 -40.04
CA TYR A 257 25.34 -8.24 -39.81
C TYR A 257 24.10 -8.99 -40.33
N LYS A 258 22.95 -8.32 -40.43
CA LYS A 258 21.76 -8.83 -41.14
C LYS A 258 22.00 -8.84 -42.66
N ASP A 259 22.37 -7.69 -43.21
CA ASP A 259 22.45 -7.45 -44.66
C ASP A 259 23.60 -8.23 -45.33
N SER A 260 24.70 -8.44 -44.61
CA SER A 260 25.78 -9.33 -45.04
C SER A 260 25.40 -10.82 -45.07
N GLY A 261 24.20 -11.18 -44.59
CA GLY A 261 23.71 -12.56 -44.56
C GLY A 261 24.45 -13.47 -43.57
N ILE A 262 25.29 -12.90 -42.68
CA ILE A 262 25.98 -13.64 -41.63
C ILE A 262 24.93 -14.29 -40.72
N PHE A 263 24.19 -13.50 -39.92
CA PHE A 263 23.18 -14.08 -39.03
C PHE A 263 21.82 -14.29 -39.71
N ARG A 264 21.57 -13.64 -40.86
CA ARG A 264 20.30 -13.55 -41.61
C ARG A 264 19.16 -12.85 -40.86
N LEU A 265 19.12 -12.95 -39.54
CA LEU A 265 18.26 -12.16 -38.66
C LEU A 265 19.07 -11.04 -38.01
N LYS A 266 18.43 -9.90 -37.77
CA LYS A 266 19.05 -8.77 -37.08
C LYS A 266 19.39 -9.16 -35.63
N PRO A 267 20.64 -9.01 -35.17
CA PRO A 267 20.94 -9.05 -33.75
C PRO A 267 20.12 -7.98 -33.02
N ARG A 268 19.46 -8.38 -31.94
CA ARG A 268 18.66 -7.48 -31.11
C ARG A 268 19.36 -7.19 -29.82
N PHE A 269 19.00 -6.08 -29.20
CA PHE A 269 19.56 -5.72 -27.92
C PHE A 269 18.51 -5.02 -27.07
N ASP A 270 18.47 -5.42 -25.80
CA ASP A 270 17.51 -4.93 -24.82
C ASP A 270 18.28 -4.34 -23.65
N ILE A 271 17.83 -3.21 -23.12
CA ILE A 271 18.43 -2.66 -21.91
C ILE A 271 17.77 -3.34 -20.71
N VAL A 272 18.56 -4.11 -19.95
CA VAL A 272 18.03 -5.01 -18.92
C VAL A 272 18.30 -4.53 -17.50
N ASP A 273 19.22 -3.59 -17.31
CA ASP A 273 19.52 -3.00 -16.00
C ASP A 273 20.11 -1.59 -16.14
N PHE A 274 19.75 -0.72 -15.19
CA PHE A 274 20.15 0.67 -15.10
C PHE A 274 20.61 0.99 -13.66
N GLY A 275 21.85 0.59 -13.36
CA GLY A 275 22.54 0.85 -12.09
C GLY A 275 23.72 1.80 -12.23
N PHE A 276 24.93 1.34 -11.89
CA PHE A 276 26.18 2.10 -12.07
C PHE A 276 26.72 2.06 -13.52
N LYS A 277 26.26 1.11 -14.32
CA LYS A 277 26.52 0.97 -15.75
C LYS A 277 25.21 0.59 -16.43
N ILE A 278 25.09 0.89 -17.71
CA ILE A 278 23.97 0.41 -18.51
C ILE A 278 24.29 -1.02 -18.92
N THR A 279 23.47 -2.00 -18.53
CA THR A 279 23.65 -3.37 -18.98
C THR A 279 22.72 -3.64 -20.15
N ILE A 280 23.31 -3.91 -21.31
CA ILE A 280 22.58 -4.31 -22.50
C ILE A 280 22.74 -5.81 -22.70
N LYS A 281 21.62 -6.49 -22.89
CA LYS A 281 21.58 -7.89 -23.31
C LYS A 281 21.42 -7.94 -24.82
N PHE A 282 22.42 -8.49 -25.50
CA PHE A 282 22.34 -8.81 -26.92
C PHE A 282 21.72 -10.19 -27.11
N ARG A 283 20.95 -10.34 -28.19
CA ARG A 283 20.34 -11.60 -28.62
C ARG A 283 20.61 -11.80 -30.10
N VAL A 284 21.34 -12.86 -30.41
CA VAL A 284 21.63 -13.29 -31.77
C VAL A 284 20.83 -14.56 -32.03
N LEU A 285 19.94 -14.50 -33.02
CA LEU A 285 19.16 -15.63 -33.50
C LEU A 285 19.70 -16.08 -34.85
N THR A 286 19.96 -17.38 -35.01
CA THR A 286 20.39 -17.91 -36.30
C THR A 286 20.00 -19.38 -36.47
N PHE A 287 19.94 -19.83 -37.72
CA PHE A 287 19.65 -21.22 -38.08
C PHE A 287 20.91 -22.08 -38.20
N SER A 288 22.11 -21.50 -38.07
CA SER A 288 23.39 -22.22 -38.14
C SER A 288 24.21 -22.01 -36.88
N PRO A 289 24.51 -23.08 -36.11
CA PRO A 289 25.28 -22.96 -34.89
C PRO A 289 26.75 -22.60 -35.17
N GLN A 290 27.34 -23.06 -36.29
CA GLN A 290 28.70 -22.71 -36.71
C GLN A 290 28.88 -21.19 -36.81
N LYS A 291 27.90 -20.50 -37.37
CA LYS A 291 27.95 -19.03 -37.48
C LYS A 291 27.98 -18.31 -36.14
N ILE A 292 27.36 -18.88 -35.09
CA ILE A 292 27.50 -18.34 -33.74
C ILE A 292 28.96 -18.45 -33.32
N PHE A 293 29.57 -19.65 -33.39
CA PHE A 293 30.96 -19.84 -32.99
C PHE A 293 31.94 -18.94 -33.74
N ASP A 294 31.77 -18.80 -35.05
CA ASP A 294 32.71 -18.07 -35.92
C ASP A 294 32.59 -16.53 -35.80
N TYR A 295 31.39 -16.02 -35.54
CA TYR A 295 31.09 -14.58 -35.63
C TYR A 295 30.62 -13.94 -34.33
N GLN A 296 30.20 -14.70 -33.30
CA GLN A 296 29.84 -14.09 -32.02
C GLN A 296 31.00 -13.34 -31.35
N PRO A 297 32.26 -13.86 -31.34
CA PRO A 297 33.38 -13.14 -30.75
C PRO A 297 33.72 -11.88 -31.54
N LYS A 298 33.57 -11.94 -32.88
CA LYS A 298 33.82 -10.81 -33.79
C LYS A 298 32.78 -9.71 -33.57
N PHE A 299 31.51 -10.09 -33.50
CA PHE A 299 30.41 -9.16 -33.21
C PHE A 299 30.59 -8.50 -31.83
N ALA A 300 30.83 -9.29 -30.78
CA ALA A 300 31.07 -8.75 -29.44
C ALA A 300 32.30 -7.84 -29.39
N LYS A 301 33.36 -8.16 -30.14
CA LYS A 301 34.57 -7.33 -30.27
C LYS A 301 34.30 -6.03 -31.04
N GLU A 302 33.50 -6.05 -32.10
CA GLU A 302 33.10 -4.83 -32.82
C GLU A 302 32.21 -3.93 -31.94
N VAL A 303 31.26 -4.50 -31.20
CA VAL A 303 30.48 -3.78 -30.18
C VAL A 303 31.42 -3.17 -29.12
N TYR A 304 32.38 -3.94 -28.62
CA TYR A 304 33.39 -3.44 -27.69
C TYR A 304 34.21 -2.28 -28.27
N ASN A 305 34.64 -2.39 -29.53
CA ASN A 305 35.42 -1.35 -30.20
C ASN A 305 34.62 -0.06 -30.37
N ILE A 306 33.32 -0.16 -30.67
CA ILE A 306 32.42 0.99 -30.70
C ILE A 306 32.39 1.63 -29.30
N ILE A 307 32.12 0.86 -28.25
CA ILE A 307 32.12 1.36 -26.87
C ILE A 307 33.45 2.05 -26.52
N TYR A 308 34.57 1.41 -26.86
CA TYR A 308 35.91 1.87 -26.54
C TYR A 308 36.24 3.19 -27.25
N ARG A 309 35.95 3.29 -28.55
CA ARG A 309 36.20 4.50 -29.35
C ARG A 309 35.47 5.73 -28.82
N TYR A 310 34.25 5.55 -28.31
CA TYR A 310 33.47 6.64 -27.73
C TYR A 310 33.79 6.90 -26.25
N ARG A 311 34.63 6.07 -25.62
CA ARG A 311 35.13 6.25 -24.26
C ARG A 311 36.39 7.13 -24.19
N THR A 312 37.25 7.08 -25.21
CA THR A 312 38.55 7.80 -25.25
C THR A 312 38.48 9.20 -25.86
N ILE A 313 37.37 9.56 -26.53
CA ILE A 313 37.09 10.87 -27.15
C ILE A 313 36.14 11.69 -26.26
#